data_AF-A0A1J3CRR2-F1
#
_entry.id   AF-A0A1J3CRR2-F1
#
_cell.length_a   1.000
_cell.length_b   1.000
_cell.length_c   1.000
_cell.angle_alpha   90.00
_cell.angle_beta   90.00
_cell.angle_gamma   90.00
#
_symmetry.space_group_name_H-M   'P 1'
#
loop_
_entity.id
_entity.type
_entity.pdbx_description
1 polymer ?
#
loop_
_entity_poly.entity_id
_entity_poly.type
_entity_poly.pdbx_seq_one_letter_code
_entity_poly.pdbx_strand_id
1 'polypeptide(L)'
;NGCRGGIMSDAFTYIVKNRGITSEQAYPFQETESVCRYNGRPAASIRGFQTVPSNNERALLEAVSRQPVSVSIDADGPGFMHYSGG
;
A
#
# COMPACT_ATOMS: atom_id res chain seq x y z
N ASN A 1 -5.81 -9.23 7.70
CA ASN A 1 -7.21 -8.89 8.03
C ASN A 1 -7.94 -8.39 6.79
N GLY A 2 -7.92 -9.14 5.67
CA GLY A 2 -8.20 -8.68 4.30
C GLY A 2 -9.16 -7.49 4.18
N CYS A 3 -10.47 -7.76 4.09
CA CYS A 3 -11.47 -6.69 3.96
C CYS A 3 -11.74 -5.91 5.26
N ARG A 4 -11.13 -6.30 6.38
CA ARG A 4 -11.28 -5.65 7.70
C ARG A 4 -10.14 -4.66 8.02
N GLY A 5 -9.26 -4.40 7.04
CA GLY A 5 -8.17 -3.43 7.15
C GLY A 5 -6.78 -4.05 7.35
N GLY A 6 -5.79 -3.19 7.51
CA GLY A 6 -4.38 -3.54 7.65
C GLY A 6 -3.49 -2.32 7.55
N ILE A 7 -2.18 -2.52 7.70
CA ILE A 7 -1.17 -1.46 7.58
C ILE A 7 -0.20 -1.76 6.43
N MET A 8 0.31 -0.71 5.80
CA MET A 8 1.13 -0.82 4.58
C MET A 8 2.46 -1.54 4.82
N SER A 9 3.05 -1.40 6.01
CA SER A 9 4.29 -2.09 6.40
C SER A 9 4.16 -3.61 6.41
N ASP A 10 2.99 -4.15 6.77
CA ASP A 10 2.73 -5.59 6.76
C ASP A 10 2.67 -6.10 5.32
N ALA A 11 2.03 -5.33 4.43
CA ALA A 11 1.98 -5.64 3.01
C ALA A 11 3.39 -5.62 2.39
N PHE A 12 4.21 -4.60 2.66
CA PHE A 12 5.60 -4.56 2.19
C PHE A 12 6.44 -5.71 2.76
N THR A 13 6.25 -6.04 4.04
CA THR A 13 6.91 -7.19 4.68
C THR A 13 6.53 -8.50 3.96
N TYR A 14 5.25 -8.67 3.61
CA TYR A 14 4.81 -9.82 2.82
C TYR A 14 5.51 -9.85 1.46
N ILE A 15 5.56 -8.75 0.72
CA ILE A 15 6.20 -8.71 -0.61
C ILE A 15 7.68 -9.11 -0.53
N VAL A 16 8.41 -8.62 0.48
CA VAL A 16 9.82 -9.00 0.71
C VAL A 16 9.94 -10.51 0.98
N LYS A 17 9.13 -11.05 1.90
CA LYS A 17 9.17 -12.48 2.28
C LYS A 17 8.72 -13.41 1.15
N ASN A 18 7.68 -13.01 0.41
CA ASN A 18 7.11 -13.73 -0.72
C ASN A 18 7.96 -13.61 -1.99
N ARG A 19 9.02 -12.78 -1.96
CA ARG A 19 9.91 -12.49 -3.09
C ARG A 19 9.17 -11.87 -4.29
N GLY A 20 8.12 -11.11 -4.00
CA GLY A 20 7.40 -10.32 -4.99
C GLY A 20 5.88 -10.33 -4.84
N ILE A 21 5.25 -9.59 -5.73
CA ILE A 21 3.81 -9.43 -5.90
C ILE A 21 3.48 -9.60 -7.37
N THR A 22 2.31 -10.18 -7.68
CA THR A 22 1.89 -10.42 -9.07
C THR A 22 1.17 -9.21 -9.66
N SER A 23 0.92 -9.25 -10.97
CA SER A 23 0.17 -8.21 -11.68
C SER A 23 -1.33 -8.36 -11.47
N GLU A 24 -2.07 -7.25 -11.54
CA GLU A 24 -3.54 -7.23 -11.51
C GLU A 24 -4.17 -8.19 -12.53
N GLN A 25 -3.62 -8.28 -13.74
CA GLN A 25 -4.12 -9.18 -14.79
C GLN A 25 -4.04 -10.67 -14.39
N ALA A 26 -3.04 -11.03 -13.58
CA ALA A 26 -2.82 -12.41 -13.12
C ALA A 26 -3.54 -12.71 -11.80
N TYR A 27 -3.86 -11.69 -11.01
CA TYR A 27 -4.63 -11.80 -9.78
C TYR A 27 -5.60 -10.62 -9.67
N PRO A 28 -6.74 -10.67 -10.38
CA PRO A 28 -7.69 -9.56 -10.39
C PRO A 28 -8.32 -9.32 -9.02
N PHE A 29 -8.57 -8.06 -8.69
CA PHE A 29 -9.33 -7.66 -7.51
C PHE A 29 -10.77 -8.19 -7.57
N GLN A 30 -11.32 -8.61 -6.42
CA GLN A 30 -12.63 -9.25 -6.32
C GLN A 30 -13.52 -8.64 -5.23
N GLU A 31 -13.07 -7.56 -4.57
CA GLU A 31 -13.81 -6.89 -3.48
C GLU A 31 -14.13 -7.77 -2.26
N THR A 32 -13.65 -9.01 -2.24
CA THR A 32 -13.87 -9.98 -1.16
C THR A 32 -12.59 -10.75 -0.85
N GLU A 33 -12.44 -11.13 0.43
CA GLU A 33 -11.35 -11.99 0.87
C GLU A 33 -11.63 -13.43 0.43
N SER A 34 -10.66 -14.02 -0.26
CA SER A 34 -10.72 -15.39 -0.75
C SER A 34 -9.42 -16.12 -0.43
N VAL A 35 -9.44 -17.44 -0.63
CA VAL A 35 -8.24 -18.26 -0.47
C VAL A 35 -7.12 -17.72 -1.38
N CYS A 36 -5.88 -17.70 -0.88
CA CYS A 36 -4.74 -17.24 -1.65
C CYS A 36 -4.55 -18.10 -2.92
N ARG A 37 -4.58 -17.45 -4.09
CA ARG A 37 -4.41 -18.08 -5.42
C ARG A 37 -3.04 -17.80 -6.05
N TYR A 38 -2.10 -17.25 -5.28
CA TYR A 38 -0.81 -16.85 -5.83
C TYR A 38 -0.03 -18.09 -6.29
N ASN A 39 0.45 -18.07 -7.53
CA ASN A 39 1.10 -19.21 -8.20
C ASN A 39 2.61 -19.02 -8.40
N GLY A 40 3.24 -18.11 -7.67
CA GLY A 40 4.70 -17.92 -7.73
C GLY A 40 5.22 -17.13 -8.93
N ARG A 41 4.36 -16.40 -9.66
CA ARG A 41 4.76 -15.52 -10.77
C ARG A 41 4.73 -14.05 -10.35
N PRO A 42 5.83 -13.50 -9.81
CA PRO A 42 5.89 -12.10 -9.43
C PRO A 42 6.02 -11.21 -10.67
N ALA A 43 5.32 -10.08 -10.67
CA ALA A 43 5.49 -9.00 -11.62
C ALA A 43 6.43 -7.90 -11.09
N ALA A 44 6.52 -7.75 -9.77
CA ALA A 44 7.44 -6.83 -9.11
C ALA A 44 7.96 -7.43 -7.80
N SER A 45 9.13 -6.97 -7.36
CA SER A 45 9.68 -7.32 -6.04
C SER A 45 10.42 -6.12 -5.44
N ILE A 46 10.50 -6.11 -4.12
CA ILE A 46 11.26 -5.10 -3.35
C ILE A 46 12.22 -5.82 -2.42
N ARG A 47 13.37 -5.18 -2.13
CA ARG A 47 14.35 -5.72 -1.18
C ARG A 47 14.02 -5.33 0.28
N GLY A 48 13.27 -4.26 0.47
CA GLY A 48 12.91 -3.71 1.77
C GLY A 48 12.07 -2.45 1.62
N PHE A 49 11.73 -1.85 2.75
CA PHE A 49 11.01 -0.59 2.86
C PHE A 49 11.56 0.20 4.07
N GLN A 50 11.24 1.48 4.15
CA GLN A 50 11.63 2.35 5.24
C GLN A 50 10.43 3.20 5.67
N THR A 51 10.42 3.61 6.93
CA THR A 51 9.39 4.49 7.49
C THR A 51 9.92 5.91 7.54
N VAL A 52 9.18 6.85 6.95
CA VAL A 52 9.45 8.28 7.10
C VAL A 52 9.21 8.66 8.57
N PRO A 53 10.07 9.49 9.19
CA PRO A 53 9.87 9.94 10.57
C PRO A 53 8.46 10.54 10.77
N SER A 54 7.75 10.05 11.79
CA SER A 54 6.40 10.51 12.09
C SER A 54 6.37 12.02 12.38
N ASN A 55 5.29 12.68 11.97
CA ASN A 55 5.05 14.11 12.20
C ASN A 55 6.16 15.03 11.65
N ASN A 56 6.81 14.62 10.55
CA ASN A 56 7.85 15.39 9.89
C ASN A 56 7.54 15.57 8.40
N GLU A 57 6.75 16.59 8.08
CA GLU A 57 6.35 16.89 6.69
C GLU A 57 7.52 17.25 5.79
N ARG A 58 8.61 17.81 6.35
CA ARG A 58 9.82 18.08 5.56
C ARG A 58 10.48 16.77 5.11
N ALA A 59 10.61 15.79 6.01
CA ALA A 59 11.12 14.47 5.65
C ALA A 59 10.18 13.75 4.66
N LEU A 60 8.86 13.95 4.80
CA LEU A 60 7.88 13.41 3.85
C LEU A 60 8.02 14.06 2.46
N LEU A 61 8.17 15.39 2.39
CA LEU A 61 8.42 16.12 1.14
C LEU A 61 9.69 15.62 0.45
N GLU A 62 10.78 15.47 1.22
CA GLU A 62 12.04 14.92 0.71
C GLU A 62 11.86 13.48 0.18
N ALA A 63 11.08 12.64 0.85
CA ALA A 63 10.80 11.27 0.40
C ALA A 63 9.95 11.23 -0.88
N VAL A 64 8.87 12.01 -0.92
CA VAL A 64 7.94 12.10 -2.07
C VAL A 64 8.64 12.65 -3.32
N SER A 65 9.62 13.53 -3.15
CA SER A 65 10.43 14.04 -4.28
C SER A 65 11.20 12.95 -5.04
N ARG A 66 11.37 11.76 -4.44
CA ARG A 66 12.14 10.64 -5.01
C ARG A 66 11.26 9.50 -5.51
N GLN A 67 10.14 9.25 -4.84
CA GLN A 67 9.21 8.18 -5.18
C GLN A 67 7.87 8.39 -4.46
N PRO A 68 6.76 7.80 -4.96
CA PRO A 68 5.51 7.74 -4.19
C PRO A 68 5.71 7.10 -2.81
N VAL A 69 4.99 7.63 -1.81
CA VAL A 69 5.04 7.19 -0.41
C VAL A 69 3.63 6.83 0.04
N SER A 70 3.46 5.66 0.66
CA SER A 70 2.19 5.29 1.29
C SER A 70 2.02 6.00 2.65
N VAL A 71 0.87 6.62 2.87
CA VAL A 71 0.53 7.34 4.10
C VAL A 71 -0.86 6.95 4.61
N SER A 72 -1.11 7.17 5.90
CA SER A 72 -2.45 7.09 6.51
C SER A 72 -2.99 8.50 6.69
N ILE A 73 -4.28 8.68 6.42
CA ILE A 73 -5.00 9.94 6.60
C ILE A 73 -6.32 9.66 7.31
N ASP A 74 -6.84 10.64 8.04
CA ASP A 74 -8.21 10.61 8.54
C ASP A 74 -9.17 11.03 7.41
N ALA A 75 -10.04 10.11 7.00
CA ALA A 75 -10.95 10.27 5.88
C ALA A 75 -12.43 10.14 6.29
N ASP A 76 -12.73 10.06 7.59
CA ASP A 76 -14.09 9.79 8.08
C ASP A 76 -15.00 11.03 8.02
N GLY A 77 -14.42 12.22 7.82
CA GLY A 77 -15.15 13.47 7.76
C GLY A 77 -15.91 13.70 6.44
N PRO A 78 -17.12 14.31 6.47
CA PRO A 78 -17.93 14.57 5.27
C PRO A 78 -17.23 15.49 4.25
N GLY A 79 -16.35 16.38 4.71
CA GLY A 79 -15.54 17.21 3.83
C GLY A 79 -14.59 16.40 2.95
N PHE A 80 -14.04 15.29 3.47
CA PHE A 80 -13.19 14.39 2.70
C PHE A 80 -14.03 13.51 1.76
N MET A 81 -15.10 12.91 2.28
CA MET A 81 -15.99 12.03 1.50
C MET A 81 -16.63 12.73 0.28
N HIS A 82 -16.90 14.04 0.37
CA HIS A 82 -17.55 14.83 -0.68
C HIS A 82 -16.63 15.84 -1.37
N TYR A 83 -15.31 15.74 -1.14
CA TYR A 83 -14.34 16.61 -1.81
C TYR A 83 -14.44 16.44 -3.34
N SER A 84 -14.49 17.57 -4.06
CA SER A 84 -14.67 17.59 -5.53
C SER A 84 -13.74 18.56 -6.26
N GLY A 85 -12.90 19.33 -5.56
CA GLY A 85 -11.93 20.23 -6.20
C GLY A 85 -11.19 21.15 -5.23
N GLY A 86 -9.97 21.53 -5.64
CA GLY A 86 -8.95 22.28 -4.91
C GLY A 86 -7.63 22.27 -5.69
#